data_AF-A0A0N4YJR1-F1
#
_entry.id   AF-A0A0N4YJR1-F1
#
_cell.length_a   1.000
_cell.length_b   1.000
_cell.length_c   1.000
_cell.angle_alpha   90.00
_cell.angle_beta   90.00
_cell.angle_gamma   90.00
#
_symmetry.space_group_name_H-M   'P 1'
#
loop_
_entity.id
_entity.type
_entity.pdbx_description
1 polymer ?
#
loop_
_entity_poly.entity_id
_entity_poly.type
_entity_poly.pdbx_seq_one_letter_code
_entity_poly.pdbx_strand_id
1 'polypeptide(L)'
;MVSARLLPTLAYVLFISDGVLPQKNSNCAYESTNKKFCDLVRQAHQANVNILRELKEAPFHGTPKEEKYKKRLSVADQKVLKVLNKTKKEDLLAALKEALTGESDILFKVKRFCGKQKRTLPEEVRCAEILHRFADAIDELVRAVIMVLSVDKSPTNKAVRKAHKDFNDQHWSNPKSDYAELALTLSKTVVDAISSQKKN
;
A
#
# COMPACT_ATOMS: atom_id res chain seq x y z
N MET A 1 18.49 46.31 -43.93
CA MET A 1 18.46 44.85 -43.70
C MET A 1 18.12 44.63 -42.24
N VAL A 2 16.89 44.21 -41.93
CA VAL A 2 16.40 44.01 -40.55
C VAL A 2 16.66 42.56 -40.17
N SER A 3 17.56 42.35 -39.21
CA SER A 3 17.93 41.02 -38.70
C SER A 3 17.00 40.65 -37.55
N ALA A 4 15.94 39.88 -37.82
CA ALA A 4 15.11 39.30 -36.78
C ALA A 4 15.81 38.07 -36.16
N ARG A 5 16.22 38.17 -34.89
CA ARG A 5 16.69 37.02 -34.10
C ARG A 5 15.48 36.34 -33.47
N LEU A 6 15.16 35.15 -33.94
CA LEU A 6 14.19 34.25 -33.29
C LEU A 6 14.84 33.61 -32.05
N LEU A 7 14.30 33.91 -30.87
CA LEU A 7 14.61 33.18 -29.64
C LEU A 7 13.67 31.96 -29.56
N PRO A 8 14.19 30.73 -29.41
CA PRO A 8 13.35 29.58 -29.12
C PRO A 8 12.93 29.62 -27.64
N THR A 9 11.67 29.92 -27.39
CA THR A 9 11.03 29.68 -26.08
C THR A 9 10.95 28.17 -25.85
N LEU A 10 11.81 27.65 -24.97
CA LEU A 10 11.67 26.31 -24.41
C LEU A 10 10.41 26.28 -23.52
N ALA A 11 9.31 25.75 -24.08
CA ALA A 11 8.17 25.35 -23.28
C ALA A 11 8.52 24.05 -22.54
N TYR A 12 8.74 24.14 -21.23
CA TYR A 12 8.72 22.97 -20.36
C TYR A 12 7.29 22.42 -20.34
N VAL A 13 7.05 21.37 -21.12
CA VAL A 13 5.87 20.52 -20.94
C VAL A 13 6.07 19.81 -19.60
N LEU A 14 5.41 20.30 -18.56
CA LEU A 14 5.19 19.55 -17.33
C LEU A 14 4.39 18.31 -17.71
N PHE A 15 5.06 17.16 -17.84
CA PHE A 15 4.41 15.86 -17.77
C PHE A 15 3.87 15.71 -16.35
N ILE A 16 2.69 16.27 -16.11
CA ILE A 16 1.83 15.78 -15.04
C ILE A 16 1.45 14.38 -15.53
N SER A 17 2.12 13.36 -15.00
CA SER A 17 1.67 12.00 -15.18
C SER A 17 0.23 11.99 -14.68
N ASP A 18 -0.73 11.80 -15.60
CA ASP A 18 -2.10 11.50 -15.27
C ASP A 18 -2.08 10.25 -14.39
N GLY A 19 -2.02 10.48 -13.08
CA GLY A 19 -2.34 9.48 -12.10
C GLY A 19 -3.77 9.09 -12.41
N VAL A 20 -3.92 7.96 -13.11
CA VAL A 20 -5.21 7.35 -13.42
C VAL A 20 -6.02 7.35 -12.13
N LEU A 21 -6.99 8.26 -12.06
CA LEU A 21 -7.92 8.35 -10.96
C LEU A 21 -8.60 6.98 -10.83
N PRO A 22 -8.81 6.49 -9.59
CA PRO A 22 -9.27 5.14 -9.35
C PRO A 22 -10.58 4.87 -10.09
N GLN A 23 -10.71 3.66 -10.64
CA GLN A 23 -11.98 3.15 -11.15
C GLN A 23 -13.07 3.43 -10.10
N LYS A 24 -13.97 4.37 -10.43
CA LYS A 24 -15.05 4.87 -9.58
C LYS A 24 -16.13 3.82 -9.26
N ASN A 25 -15.88 2.54 -9.54
CA ASN A 25 -16.90 1.51 -9.68
C ASN A 25 -16.85 0.42 -8.60
N SER A 26 -15.97 0.49 -7.60
CA SER A 26 -16.15 -0.30 -6.38
C SER A 26 -17.00 0.50 -5.39
N ASN A 27 -18.31 0.30 -5.43
CA ASN A 27 -19.25 0.87 -4.46
C ASN A 27 -18.79 0.47 -3.04
N CYS A 28 -18.40 1.44 -2.22
CA CYS A 28 -17.99 1.18 -0.85
C CYS A 28 -19.21 1.28 0.05
N ALA A 29 -19.58 0.18 0.72
CA ALA A 29 -20.77 0.11 1.56
C ALA A 29 -20.69 1.04 2.79
N TYR A 30 -19.48 1.47 3.18
CA TYR A 30 -19.25 2.34 4.32
C TYR A 30 -19.10 3.83 3.94
N GLU A 31 -19.37 4.20 2.69
CA GLU A 31 -19.05 5.53 2.16
C GLU A 31 -19.87 6.66 2.77
N SER A 32 -21.15 6.40 3.09
CA SER A 32 -22.01 7.37 3.79
C SER A 32 -21.58 7.62 5.22
N THR A 33 -20.92 6.65 5.87
CA THR A 33 -20.42 6.78 7.24
C THR A 33 -19.05 7.44 7.28
N ASN A 34 -18.14 7.01 6.40
CA ASN A 34 -16.79 7.56 6.36
C ASN A 34 -16.21 7.42 4.95
N LYS A 35 -16.35 8.48 4.14
CA LYS A 35 -15.77 8.55 2.80
C LYS A 35 -14.25 8.35 2.80
N LYS A 36 -13.54 8.96 3.77
CA LYS A 36 -12.08 8.85 3.88
C LYS A 36 -11.65 7.40 4.06
N PHE A 37 -12.35 6.62 4.88
CA PHE A 37 -12.12 5.18 5.00
C PHE A 37 -12.14 4.48 3.64
N CYS A 38 -13.17 4.72 2.84
CA CYS A 38 -13.32 4.10 1.52
C CYS A 38 -12.19 4.52 0.56
N ASP A 39 -11.80 5.79 0.59
CA ASP A 39 -10.71 6.30 -0.25
C ASP A 39 -9.37 5.65 0.09
N LEU A 40 -9.08 5.39 1.37
CA LEU A 40 -7.86 4.68 1.81
C LEU A 40 -7.85 3.23 1.29
N VAL A 41 -8.97 2.51 1.42
CA VAL A 41 -9.07 1.12 0.93
C VAL A 41 -8.95 1.05 -0.60
N ARG A 42 -9.50 2.03 -1.33
CA ARG A 42 -9.33 2.14 -2.80
C ARG A 42 -7.88 2.43 -3.19
N GLN A 43 -7.17 3.25 -2.43
CA GLN A 43 -5.75 3.53 -2.67
C GLN A 43 -4.90 2.27 -2.49
N ALA A 44 -5.17 1.47 -1.44
CA ALA A 44 -4.51 0.18 -1.27
C ALA A 44 -4.78 -0.77 -2.46
N HIS A 45 -6.03 -0.86 -2.92
CA HIS A 45 -6.38 -1.63 -4.13
C HIS A 45 -5.63 -1.12 -5.38
N GLN A 46 -5.58 0.20 -5.58
CA GLN A 46 -4.89 0.80 -6.72
C GLN A 46 -3.38 0.51 -6.68
N ALA A 47 -2.76 0.53 -5.49
CA ALA A 47 -1.37 0.13 -5.31
C ALA A 47 -1.16 -1.32 -5.74
N ASN A 48 -2.04 -2.24 -5.35
CA ASN A 48 -1.99 -3.64 -5.78
C ASN A 48 -2.12 -3.82 -7.29
N VAL A 49 -3.05 -3.08 -7.92
CA VAL A 49 -3.20 -3.09 -9.39
C VAL A 49 -1.93 -2.62 -10.09
N ASN A 50 -1.27 -1.59 -9.55
CA ASN A 50 -0.01 -1.09 -10.10
C ASN A 50 1.12 -2.11 -9.91
N ILE A 51 1.23 -2.73 -8.74
CA ILE A 51 2.24 -3.77 -8.49
C ILE A 51 2.00 -4.98 -9.42
N LEU A 52 0.76 -5.40 -9.66
CA LEU A 52 0.45 -6.48 -10.62
C LEU A 52 0.95 -6.19 -12.03
N ARG A 53 0.93 -4.93 -12.45
CA ARG A 53 1.50 -4.49 -13.72
C ARG A 53 3.01 -4.57 -13.70
N GLU A 54 3.64 -4.05 -12.64
CA GLU A 54 5.10 -4.01 -12.49
C GLU A 54 5.73 -5.40 -12.32
N LEU A 55 5.00 -6.38 -11.78
CA LEU A 55 5.46 -7.77 -11.69
C LEU A 55 5.64 -8.43 -13.07
N LYS A 56 5.11 -7.85 -14.15
CA LYS A 56 5.34 -8.34 -15.53
C LYS A 56 6.68 -7.89 -16.10
N GLU A 57 7.41 -7.04 -15.39
CA GLU A 57 8.70 -6.48 -15.78
C GLU A 57 9.86 -7.16 -15.03
N ALA A 58 11.09 -6.98 -15.53
CA ALA A 58 12.29 -7.39 -14.79
C ALA A 58 12.35 -6.68 -13.42
N PRO A 59 12.83 -7.31 -12.34
CA PRO A 59 13.48 -8.63 -12.29
C PRO A 59 12.53 -9.83 -12.17
N PHE A 60 11.21 -9.61 -12.25
CA PHE A 60 10.22 -10.67 -12.03
C PHE A 60 9.90 -11.44 -13.31
N HIS A 61 9.86 -10.73 -14.44
CA HIS A 61 9.50 -11.26 -15.74
C HIS A 61 10.23 -12.56 -16.08
N GLY A 62 9.48 -13.58 -16.51
CA GLY A 62 10.03 -14.86 -16.95
C GLY A 62 10.62 -15.73 -15.84
N THR A 63 10.55 -15.29 -14.57
CA THR A 63 10.97 -16.12 -13.44
C THR A 63 9.83 -17.05 -12.99
N PRO A 64 10.13 -18.23 -12.40
CA PRO A 64 9.11 -19.07 -11.76
C PRO A 64 8.35 -18.38 -10.61
N LYS A 65 8.82 -17.20 -10.17
CA LYS A 65 8.21 -16.42 -9.10
C LYS A 65 7.19 -15.42 -9.60
N GLU A 66 7.22 -15.03 -10.88
CA GLU A 66 6.29 -14.05 -11.46
C GLU A 66 4.83 -14.46 -11.21
N GLU A 67 4.41 -15.59 -11.77
CA GLU A 67 3.03 -16.07 -11.66
C GLU A 67 2.63 -16.37 -10.21
N LYS A 68 3.59 -16.83 -9.41
CA LYS A 68 3.37 -17.07 -7.98
C LYS A 68 3.08 -15.77 -7.22
N TYR A 69 3.78 -14.69 -7.52
CA TYR A 69 3.57 -13.40 -6.88
C TYR A 69 2.31 -12.72 -7.41
N LYS A 70 2.04 -12.75 -8.71
CA LYS A 70 0.78 -12.26 -9.29
C LYS A 70 -0.43 -12.94 -8.66
N LYS A 71 -0.45 -14.27 -8.61
CA LYS A 71 -1.55 -15.02 -7.99
C LYS A 71 -1.74 -14.67 -6.51
N ARG A 72 -0.65 -14.54 -5.75
CA ARG A 72 -0.71 -14.17 -4.32
C ARG A 72 -1.20 -12.74 -4.13
N LEU A 73 -0.76 -11.82 -4.98
CA LEU A 73 -1.18 -10.43 -4.95
C LEU A 73 -2.66 -10.30 -5.28
N SER A 74 -3.13 -10.99 -6.32
CA SER A 74 -4.57 -11.03 -6.63
C SER A 74 -5.41 -11.56 -5.47
N VAL A 75 -4.91 -12.56 -4.73
CA VAL A 75 -5.61 -13.06 -3.52
C VAL A 75 -5.59 -12.05 -2.38
N ALA A 76 -4.47 -11.33 -2.17
CA ALA A 76 -4.39 -10.26 -1.17
C ALA A 76 -5.35 -9.10 -1.54
N ASP A 77 -5.34 -8.70 -2.80
CA ASP A 77 -6.19 -7.64 -3.33
C ASP A 77 -7.69 -7.97 -3.26
N GLN A 78 -8.07 -9.22 -3.50
CA GLN A 78 -9.44 -9.67 -3.26
C GLN A 78 -9.87 -9.50 -1.80
N LYS A 79 -8.96 -9.61 -0.83
CA LYS A 79 -9.27 -9.32 0.57
C LYS A 79 -9.42 -7.83 0.82
N VAL A 80 -8.62 -6.99 0.17
CA VAL A 80 -8.79 -5.52 0.18
C VAL A 80 -10.18 -5.15 -0.36
N LEU A 81 -10.58 -5.70 -1.51
CA LEU A 81 -11.90 -5.46 -2.08
C LEU A 81 -13.05 -5.95 -1.17
N LYS A 82 -12.86 -7.06 -0.44
CA LYS A 82 -13.85 -7.53 0.55
C LYS A 82 -14.11 -6.51 1.66
N VAL A 83 -13.14 -5.68 2.02
CA VAL A 83 -13.30 -4.62 3.02
C VAL A 83 -14.36 -3.61 2.58
N LEU A 84 -14.40 -3.26 1.29
CA LEU A 84 -15.35 -2.29 0.73
C LEU A 84 -16.81 -2.73 0.86
N ASN A 85 -17.06 -4.03 1.04
CA ASN A 85 -18.41 -4.59 1.18
C ASN A 85 -18.87 -4.69 2.63
N LYS A 86 -18.09 -4.21 3.60
CA LYS A 86 -18.41 -4.29 5.03
C LYS A 86 -18.97 -2.96 5.55
N THR A 87 -19.83 -3.04 6.55
CA THR A 87 -20.49 -1.87 7.17
C THR A 87 -20.39 -1.86 8.69
N LYS A 88 -20.39 -3.04 9.32
CA LYS A 88 -20.27 -3.17 10.78
C LYS A 88 -18.81 -3.08 11.20
N LYS A 89 -18.55 -2.43 12.34
CA LYS A 89 -17.20 -2.19 12.87
C LYS A 89 -16.39 -3.50 12.99
N GLU A 90 -16.99 -4.54 13.56
CA GLU A 90 -16.33 -5.82 13.80
C GLU A 90 -15.99 -6.54 12.50
N ASP A 91 -16.89 -6.48 11.52
CA ASP A 91 -16.70 -7.05 10.18
C ASP A 91 -15.63 -6.28 9.39
N LEU A 92 -15.61 -4.96 9.52
CA LEU A 92 -14.58 -4.09 8.93
C LEU A 92 -13.21 -4.43 9.51
N LEU A 93 -13.08 -4.49 10.84
CA LEU A 93 -11.81 -4.85 11.50
C LEU A 93 -11.34 -6.26 11.15
N ALA A 94 -12.27 -7.23 11.06
CA ALA A 94 -11.95 -8.59 10.64
C ALA A 94 -11.44 -8.63 9.19
N ALA A 95 -12.12 -7.94 8.26
CA ALA A 95 -11.72 -7.88 6.86
C ALA A 95 -10.38 -7.13 6.67
N LEU A 96 -10.19 -6.01 7.37
CA LEU A 96 -8.93 -5.25 7.34
C LEU A 96 -7.77 -6.08 7.87
N LYS A 97 -7.99 -6.88 8.93
CA LYS A 97 -6.98 -7.80 9.44
C LYS A 97 -6.56 -8.83 8.39
N GLU A 98 -7.52 -9.43 7.70
CA GLU A 98 -7.25 -10.39 6.63
C GLU A 98 -6.49 -9.76 5.46
N ALA A 99 -6.88 -8.54 5.07
CA ALA A 99 -6.22 -7.76 4.03
C ALA A 99 -4.76 -7.44 4.42
N LEU A 100 -4.53 -6.86 5.60
CA LEU A 100 -3.20 -6.56 6.14
C LEU A 100 -2.31 -7.79 6.21
N THR A 101 -2.86 -8.93 6.68
CA THR A 101 -2.13 -10.20 6.72
C THR A 101 -1.72 -10.62 5.31
N GLY A 102 -2.62 -10.51 4.33
CA GLY A 102 -2.34 -10.84 2.93
C GLY A 102 -1.24 -9.97 2.33
N GLU A 103 -1.33 -8.65 2.52
CA GLU A 103 -0.36 -7.68 2.01
C GLU A 103 1.04 -7.87 2.63
N SER A 104 1.12 -7.99 3.96
CA SER A 104 2.41 -8.24 4.63
C SER A 104 3.04 -9.56 4.19
N ASP A 105 2.21 -10.58 3.97
CA ASP A 105 2.67 -11.90 3.55
C ASP A 105 3.35 -11.88 2.19
N ILE A 106 2.82 -11.10 1.24
CA ILE A 106 3.41 -10.96 -0.08
C ILE A 106 4.59 -10.00 -0.07
N LEU A 107 4.50 -8.87 0.64
CA LEU A 107 5.61 -7.94 0.83
C LEU A 107 6.84 -8.67 1.35
N PHE A 108 6.70 -9.49 2.39
CA PHE A 108 7.81 -10.29 2.94
C PHE A 108 8.47 -11.17 1.87
N LYS A 109 7.67 -11.83 1.03
CA LYS A 109 8.16 -12.73 -0.04
C LYS A 109 8.86 -11.95 -1.16
N VAL A 110 8.30 -10.81 -1.56
CA VAL A 110 8.86 -9.93 -2.58
C VAL A 110 10.14 -9.26 -2.08
N LYS A 111 10.17 -8.78 -0.83
CA LYS A 111 11.37 -8.25 -0.16
C LYS A 111 12.49 -9.28 -0.14
N ARG A 112 12.19 -10.51 0.27
CA ARG A 112 13.16 -11.62 0.25
C ARG A 112 13.65 -11.95 -1.16
N PHE A 113 12.80 -11.80 -2.18
CA PHE A 113 13.27 -11.93 -3.57
C PHE A 113 14.24 -10.81 -3.90
N CYS A 114 13.81 -9.56 -3.72
CA CYS A 114 14.60 -8.35 -3.98
C CYS A 114 15.93 -8.28 -3.21
N GLY A 115 16.07 -8.93 -2.04
CA GLY A 115 17.34 -8.96 -1.30
C GLY A 115 18.34 -10.05 -1.68
N LYS A 116 18.00 -11.02 -2.56
CA LYS A 116 18.79 -12.27 -2.73
C LYS A 116 19.81 -12.30 -3.86
N GLN A 117 19.79 -11.38 -4.80
CA GLN A 117 20.61 -11.45 -6.01
C GLN A 117 21.27 -10.11 -6.29
N LYS A 118 22.53 -10.17 -6.75
CA LYS A 118 23.14 -9.03 -7.46
C LYS A 118 22.27 -8.75 -8.67
N ARG A 119 21.81 -7.52 -8.78
CA ARG A 119 20.90 -7.07 -9.82
C ARG A 119 21.56 -5.96 -10.63
N THR A 120 21.04 -5.76 -11.82
CA THR A 120 21.33 -4.52 -12.56
C THR A 120 20.69 -3.34 -11.85
N LEU A 121 21.25 -2.14 -12.00
CA LEU A 121 20.67 -0.93 -11.39
C LEU A 121 19.17 -0.73 -11.71
N PRO A 122 18.69 -0.93 -12.96
CA PRO A 122 17.26 -0.83 -13.26
C PRO A 122 16.40 -1.83 -12.48
N GLU A 123 16.88 -3.06 -12.27
CA GLU A 123 16.17 -4.07 -11.50
C GLU A 123 16.14 -3.75 -10.00
N GLU A 124 17.20 -3.16 -9.47
CA GLU A 124 17.23 -2.67 -8.08
C GLU A 124 16.23 -1.54 -7.87
N VAL A 125 16.18 -0.56 -8.78
CA VAL A 125 15.20 0.53 -8.78
C VAL A 125 13.79 -0.03 -8.82
N ARG A 126 13.50 -0.97 -9.74
CA ARG A 126 12.17 -1.59 -9.82
C ARG A 126 11.79 -2.35 -8.54
N CYS A 127 12.75 -3.07 -7.96
CA CYS A 127 12.54 -3.72 -6.67
C CYS A 127 12.20 -2.71 -5.58
N ALA A 128 12.92 -1.59 -5.50
CA ALA A 128 12.65 -0.54 -4.54
C ALA A 128 11.24 0.06 -4.73
N GLU A 129 10.84 0.34 -5.97
CA GLU A 129 9.51 0.87 -6.29
C GLU A 129 8.38 -0.10 -5.86
N ILE A 130 8.48 -1.37 -6.22
CA ILE A 130 7.47 -2.37 -5.84
C ILE A 130 7.38 -2.51 -4.32
N LEU A 131 8.53 -2.52 -3.63
CA LEU A 131 8.57 -2.60 -2.17
C LEU A 131 7.95 -1.36 -1.51
N HIS A 132 8.19 -0.19 -2.08
CA HIS A 132 7.58 1.06 -1.63
C HIS A 132 6.06 1.03 -1.79
N ARG A 133 5.54 0.60 -2.94
CA ARG A 133 4.09 0.48 -3.18
C ARG A 133 3.40 -0.49 -2.24
N PHE A 134 4.05 -1.60 -1.87
CA PHE A 134 3.51 -2.50 -0.86
C PHE A 134 3.45 -1.85 0.52
N ALA A 135 4.48 -1.07 0.87
CA ALA A 135 4.49 -0.32 2.12
C ALA A 135 3.39 0.74 2.14
N ASP A 136 3.17 1.46 1.04
CA ASP A 136 2.05 2.39 0.87
C ASP A 136 0.71 1.68 1.05
N ALA A 137 0.50 0.54 0.39
CA ALA A 137 -0.74 -0.22 0.50
C ALA A 137 -1.04 -0.64 1.95
N ILE A 138 -0.01 -1.07 2.69
CA ILE A 138 -0.12 -1.40 4.11
C ILE A 138 -0.45 -0.15 4.94
N ASP A 139 0.24 0.98 4.72
CA ASP A 139 -0.04 2.23 5.43
C ASP A 139 -1.49 2.67 5.23
N GLU A 140 -1.99 2.63 3.99
CA GLU A 140 -3.37 2.97 3.68
C GLU A 140 -4.38 2.06 4.40
N LEU A 141 -4.13 0.75 4.45
CA LEU A 141 -4.98 -0.18 5.21
C LEU A 141 -4.93 0.09 6.72
N VAL A 142 -3.77 0.44 7.27
CA VAL A 142 -3.65 0.80 8.70
C VAL A 142 -4.37 2.11 9.01
N ARG A 143 -4.26 3.11 8.14
CA ARG A 143 -5.03 4.36 8.25
C ARG A 143 -6.53 4.06 8.21
N ALA A 144 -6.96 3.10 7.39
CA ALA A 144 -8.35 2.65 7.35
C ALA A 144 -8.77 2.00 8.69
N VAL A 145 -7.92 1.19 9.32
CA VAL A 145 -8.17 0.67 10.69
C VAL A 145 -8.34 1.82 11.69
N ILE A 146 -7.48 2.85 11.63
CA ILE A 146 -7.56 4.03 12.50
C ILE A 146 -8.90 4.77 12.33
N MET A 147 -9.42 4.84 11.09
CA MET A 147 -10.72 5.46 10.83
C MET A 147 -11.87 4.67 11.48
N VAL A 148 -11.85 3.35 11.40
CA VAL A 148 -12.84 2.46 12.04
C VAL A 148 -12.79 2.56 13.57
N LEU A 149 -11.61 2.81 14.13
CA LEU A 149 -11.39 2.95 15.58
C LEU A 149 -11.45 4.41 16.07
N SER A 150 -11.77 5.38 15.22
CA SER A 150 -11.55 6.81 15.49
C SER A 150 -12.20 7.33 16.78
N VAL A 151 -13.38 6.82 17.15
CA VAL A 151 -14.12 7.19 18.37
C VAL A 151 -13.90 6.20 19.54
N ASP A 152 -13.13 5.14 19.33
CA ASP A 152 -12.91 4.08 20.29
C ASP A 152 -11.75 4.42 21.25
N LYS A 153 -11.98 4.38 22.57
CA LYS A 153 -10.90 4.58 23.57
C LYS A 153 -10.20 3.28 23.96
N SER A 154 -10.47 2.18 23.26
CA SER A 154 -9.92 0.85 23.53
C SER A 154 -8.39 0.82 23.51
N PRO A 155 -7.78 -0.12 24.28
CA PRO A 155 -6.35 -0.41 24.18
C PRO A 155 -5.91 -0.70 22.74
N THR A 156 -6.78 -1.34 21.93
CA THR A 156 -6.54 -1.59 20.50
C THR A 156 -6.33 -0.30 19.73
N ASN A 157 -7.20 0.72 19.85
CA ASN A 157 -7.00 1.99 19.15
C ASN A 157 -5.69 2.69 19.56
N LYS A 158 -5.39 2.68 20.87
CA LYS A 158 -4.13 3.25 21.37
C LYS A 158 -2.91 2.55 20.77
N ALA A 159 -2.92 1.22 20.73
CA ALA A 159 -1.84 0.41 20.16
C ALA A 159 -1.67 0.66 18.66
N VAL A 160 -2.76 0.66 17.88
CA VAL A 160 -2.73 0.91 16.43
C VAL A 160 -2.18 2.32 16.13
N ARG A 161 -2.68 3.35 16.82
CA ARG A 161 -2.21 4.73 16.62
C ARG A 161 -0.76 4.92 17.02
N LYS A 162 -0.33 4.30 18.12
CA LYS A 162 1.08 4.32 18.52
C LYS A 162 1.95 3.66 17.46
N ALA A 163 1.58 2.47 16.97
CA ALA A 163 2.34 1.77 15.94
C ALA A 163 2.46 2.60 14.65
N HIS A 164 1.35 3.23 14.22
CA HIS A 164 1.35 4.11 13.04
C HIS A 164 2.20 5.37 13.25
N LYS A 165 2.17 5.96 14.45
CA LYS A 165 3.05 7.08 14.80
C LYS A 165 4.52 6.66 14.75
N ASP A 166 4.88 5.55 15.40
CA ASP A 166 6.25 5.05 15.44
C ASP A 166 6.78 4.71 14.04
N PHE A 167 5.92 4.17 13.17
CA PHE A 167 6.21 3.93 11.76
C PHE A 167 6.56 5.22 11.01
N ASN A 168 5.73 6.26 11.15
CA ASN A 168 5.97 7.56 10.52
C ASN A 168 7.23 8.22 11.08
N ASP A 169 7.38 8.25 12.40
CA ASP A 169 8.55 8.85 13.06
C ASP A 169 9.85 8.19 12.54
N GLN A 170 9.88 6.87 12.44
CA GLN A 170 11.05 6.15 11.91
C GLN A 170 11.29 6.41 10.42
N HIS A 171 10.24 6.45 9.61
CA HIS A 171 10.39 6.70 8.17
C HIS A 171 10.92 8.10 7.89
N TRP A 172 10.33 9.13 8.52
CA TRP A 172 10.65 10.53 8.26
C TRP A 172 11.92 11.03 8.98
N SER A 173 12.30 10.43 10.11
CA SER A 173 13.52 10.80 10.83
C SER A 173 14.79 10.17 10.25
N ASN A 174 14.67 9.10 9.46
CA ASN A 174 15.81 8.38 8.91
C ASN A 174 15.68 8.21 7.39
N PRO A 175 16.45 8.95 6.58
CA PRO A 175 16.41 8.84 5.11
C PRO A 175 16.94 7.48 4.60
N LYS A 176 17.58 6.68 5.46
CA LYS A 176 18.03 5.31 5.17
C LYS A 176 17.08 4.25 5.74
N SER A 177 15.89 4.65 6.20
CA SER A 177 14.91 3.71 6.73
C SER A 177 14.50 2.69 5.67
N ASP A 178 14.42 1.43 6.07
CA ASP A 178 13.90 0.36 5.22
C ASP A 178 12.36 0.39 5.29
N TYR A 179 11.75 1.20 4.42
CA TYR A 179 10.31 1.46 4.45
C TYR A 179 9.46 0.18 4.38
N ALA A 180 9.90 -0.81 3.61
CA ALA A 180 9.23 -2.11 3.52
C ALA A 180 9.30 -2.90 4.83
N GLU A 181 10.46 -2.89 5.52
CA GLU A 181 10.58 -3.55 6.83
C GLU A 181 9.73 -2.84 7.90
N LEU A 182 9.70 -1.51 7.88
CA LEU A 182 8.83 -0.72 8.75
C LEU A 182 7.35 -1.06 8.52
N ALA A 183 6.93 -1.21 7.26
CA ALA A 183 5.56 -1.59 6.93
C ALA A 183 5.21 -3.02 7.38
N LEU A 184 6.14 -3.97 7.27
CA LEU A 184 5.96 -5.33 7.79
C LEU A 184 5.77 -5.32 9.32
N THR A 185 6.59 -4.54 10.02
CA THR A 185 6.48 -4.36 11.47
C THR A 185 5.14 -3.74 11.85
N LEU A 186 4.75 -2.67 11.15
CA LEU A 186 3.49 -1.97 11.34
C LEU A 186 2.30 -2.92 11.16
N SER A 187 2.23 -3.64 10.03
CA SER A 187 1.14 -4.58 9.74
C SER A 187 1.02 -5.64 10.84
N LYS A 188 2.14 -6.24 11.26
CA LYS A 188 2.15 -7.25 12.33
C LYS A 188 1.59 -6.69 13.64
N THR A 189 2.07 -5.54 14.09
CA THR A 189 1.60 -4.93 15.33
C THR A 189 0.10 -4.60 15.28
N VAL A 190 -0.40 -4.11 14.15
CA VAL A 190 -1.83 -3.80 13.97
C VAL A 190 -2.68 -5.07 13.95
N VAL A 191 -2.25 -6.12 13.24
CA VAL A 191 -2.93 -7.43 13.20
C VAL A 191 -3.02 -8.06 14.59
N ASP A 192 -1.95 -7.97 15.39
CA ASP A 192 -1.90 -8.48 16.76
C ASP A 192 -2.84 -7.69 17.69
N ALA A 193 -2.88 -6.35 17.54
CA ALA A 193 -3.76 -5.48 18.31
C ALA A 193 -5.25 -5.76 18.02
N ILE A 194 -5.62 -5.95 16.75
CA ILE A 194 -6.99 -6.31 16.35
C ILE A 194 -7.36 -7.71 16.87
N SER A 195 -6.42 -8.66 16.82
CA SER A 195 -6.68 -10.04 17.27
C SER A 195 -6.89 -10.15 18.78
N SER A 196 -6.21 -9.31 19.55
CA SER A 196 -6.33 -9.28 21.02
C SER A 196 -7.68 -8.73 21.50
N GLN A 197 -8.40 -7.98 20.67
CA GLN A 197 -9.70 -7.40 21.02
C GLN A 197 -10.80 -8.46 21.23
N LYS A 198 -10.71 -9.62 20.56
CA LYS A 198 -11.74 -10.69 20.64
C LYS A 198 -11.76 -11.48 21.95
N LYS A 199 -10.78 -11.27 22.84
CA LYS A 199 -10.61 -12.06 24.07
C LYS A 199 -11.20 -11.40 25.33
N ASN A 200 -11.79 -10.22 25.19
CA ASN A 200 -12.46 -9.46 26.26
C ASN A 200 -13.92 -9.23 25.89
#